data_AF-A0AAX6HAW3-F1
#
_entry.id   AF-A0AAX6HAW3-F1
#
_cell.length_a   1.000
_cell.length_b   1.000
_cell.length_c   1.000
_cell.angle_alpha   90.00
_cell.angle_beta   90.00
_cell.angle_gamma   90.00
#
_symmetry.space_group_name_H-M   'P 1'
#
loop_
_entity.id
_entity.type
_entity.pdbx_description
1 polymer ?
#
loop_
_entity_poly.entity_id
_entity_poly.type
_entity_poly.pdbx_seq_one_letter_code
_entity_poly.pdbx_strand_id
1 'polypeptide(L)'
;MLNFAKYPSDGDTKIVRETWARLLDQAVSRGGVAEACSVLKRVGSNLYPGDGACLPLDTLCLHLEKAALERLTSGVELVGDEDVARALLAACRGAHEPVLRIYDQLLSNGPALPSPTLRLRLLRSVLVILREWTMSVLANRTATTSSGVSYRFSGSLSLEQTNILNQGISDKIASAANRYMTEVRRLPLQQSQTEPVYRGFRELEEKLLTPSFRPF
;
A
#
# COMPACT_ATOMS: atom_id res chain seq x y z
N MET A 1 -20.65 13.02 -9.44
CA MET A 1 -21.69 13.80 -8.74
C MET A 1 -21.40 13.95 -7.25
N LEU A 2 -21.23 12.86 -6.47
CA LEU A 2 -20.98 12.98 -5.01
C LEU A 2 -19.71 13.79 -4.65
N ASN A 3 -18.61 13.67 -5.39
CA ASN A 3 -17.38 14.43 -5.11
C ASN A 3 -17.47 15.94 -5.42
N PHE A 4 -18.45 16.36 -6.24
CA PHE A 4 -18.62 17.76 -6.63
C PHE A 4 -19.57 18.52 -5.71
N ALA A 5 -20.23 17.80 -4.80
CA ALA A 5 -21.14 18.34 -3.82
C ALA A 5 -20.42 18.33 -2.47
N LYS A 6 -19.61 19.36 -2.18
CA LYS A 6 -18.95 19.54 -0.87
C LYS A 6 -20.02 19.63 0.24
N TYR A 7 -20.42 18.52 0.82
CA TYR A 7 -21.34 18.47 1.95
C TYR A 7 -20.70 17.71 3.11
N PRO A 8 -20.46 18.36 4.25
CA PRO A 8 -19.86 17.75 5.43
C PRO A 8 -20.98 17.26 6.35
N SER A 9 -21.44 16.02 6.18
CA SER A 9 -22.30 15.34 7.15
C SER A 9 -21.93 13.86 7.25
N ASP A 10 -21.97 13.30 8.45
CA ASP A 10 -21.63 11.91 8.78
C ASP A 10 -22.46 10.88 7.99
N GLY A 11 -23.70 11.25 7.64
CA GLY A 11 -24.58 10.43 6.78
C GLY A 11 -24.04 10.20 5.36
N ASP A 12 -23.27 11.15 4.83
CA ASP A 12 -22.73 11.09 3.46
C ASP A 12 -21.52 10.16 3.37
N THR A 13 -20.74 10.04 4.45
CA THR A 13 -19.62 9.08 4.55
C THR A 13 -20.14 7.64 4.42
N LYS A 14 -21.31 7.35 5.00
CA LYS A 14 -21.95 6.02 4.86
C LYS A 14 -22.41 5.76 3.42
N ILE A 15 -23.01 6.76 2.76
CA ILE A 15 -23.46 6.64 1.36
C ILE A 15 -22.26 6.45 0.41
N VAL A 16 -21.16 7.17 0.64
CA VAL A 16 -19.92 7.02 -0.14
C VAL A 16 -19.35 5.61 0.03
N ARG A 17 -19.22 5.11 1.27
CA ARG A 17 -18.78 3.74 1.55
C ARG A 17 -19.66 2.69 0.88
N GLU A 18 -20.98 2.84 0.98
CA GLU A 18 -21.96 1.93 0.37
C GLU A 18 -21.92 1.95 -1.17
N THR A 19 -21.71 3.13 -1.75
CA THR A 19 -21.59 3.28 -3.22
C THR A 19 -20.33 2.60 -3.72
N TRP A 20 -19.22 2.74 -2.98
CA TRP A 20 -17.98 2.04 -3.28
C TRP A 20 -18.10 0.52 -3.13
N ALA A 21 -18.72 0.04 -2.05
CA ALA A 21 -18.97 -1.38 -1.83
C ALA A 21 -19.75 -1.98 -3.02
N ARG A 22 -20.88 -1.38 -3.39
CA ARG A 22 -21.69 -1.83 -4.54
C ARG A 22 -20.92 -1.79 -5.86
N LEU A 23 -20.09 -0.77 -6.08
CA LEU A 23 -19.26 -0.68 -7.28
C LEU A 23 -18.22 -1.81 -7.34
N LEU A 24 -17.58 -2.13 -6.22
CA LEU A 24 -16.62 -3.23 -6.13
C LEU A 24 -17.29 -4.59 -6.27
N ASP A 25 -18.42 -4.83 -5.60
CA ASP A 25 -19.21 -6.06 -5.74
C ASP A 25 -19.62 -6.31 -7.20
N GLN A 26 -20.05 -5.25 -7.89
CA GLN A 26 -20.38 -5.32 -9.31
C GLN A 26 -19.16 -5.62 -10.18
N ALA A 27 -17.98 -5.06 -9.85
CA ALA A 27 -16.75 -5.34 -10.58
C ALA A 27 -16.27 -6.79 -10.36
N VAL A 28 -16.28 -7.25 -9.10
CA VAL A 28 -15.90 -8.62 -8.69
C VAL A 28 -16.82 -9.68 -9.32
N SER A 29 -18.11 -9.40 -9.42
CA SER A 29 -19.07 -10.31 -10.08
C SER A 29 -18.90 -10.37 -11.60
N ARG A 30 -18.44 -9.29 -12.25
CA ARG A 30 -18.26 -9.23 -13.71
C ARG A 30 -16.92 -9.75 -14.19
N GLY A 31 -15.84 -9.43 -13.48
CA GLY A 31 -14.48 -9.68 -13.95
C GLY A 31 -13.48 -10.02 -12.85
N GLY A 32 -13.97 -10.38 -11.66
CA GLY A 32 -13.12 -10.77 -10.55
C GLY A 32 -12.40 -9.61 -9.87
N VAL A 33 -11.43 -9.97 -9.03
CA VAL A 33 -10.61 -9.02 -8.25
C VAL A 33 -9.76 -8.15 -9.19
N ALA A 34 -9.29 -8.70 -10.30
CA ALA A 34 -8.56 -7.94 -11.31
C ALA A 34 -9.37 -6.75 -11.86
N GLU A 35 -10.64 -6.97 -12.21
CA GLU A 35 -11.52 -5.89 -12.69
C GLU A 35 -11.83 -4.88 -11.57
N ALA A 36 -12.08 -5.35 -10.36
CA ALA A 36 -12.29 -4.48 -9.20
C ALA A 36 -11.07 -3.57 -8.93
N CYS A 37 -9.86 -4.13 -9.03
CA CYS A 37 -8.61 -3.39 -8.94
C CYS A 37 -8.48 -2.36 -10.08
N SER A 38 -8.85 -2.71 -11.31
CA SER A 38 -8.86 -1.80 -12.46
C SER A 38 -9.83 -0.62 -12.25
N VAL A 39 -11.05 -0.91 -11.80
CA VAL A 39 -12.07 0.09 -11.46
C VAL A 39 -11.56 1.03 -10.36
N LEU A 40 -10.97 0.48 -9.29
CA LEU A 40 -10.39 1.29 -8.22
C LEU A 40 -9.28 2.23 -8.73
N LYS A 41 -8.36 1.73 -9.56
CA LYS A 41 -7.29 2.55 -10.15
C LYS A 41 -7.87 3.72 -10.96
N ARG A 42 -8.83 3.43 -11.84
CA ARG A 42 -9.44 4.41 -12.75
C ARG A 42 -10.28 5.45 -12.02
N VAL A 43 -11.09 5.04 -11.05
CA VAL A 43 -12.01 5.93 -10.35
C VAL A 43 -11.32 6.63 -9.17
N GLY A 44 -10.52 5.90 -8.40
CA GLY A 44 -9.84 6.41 -7.20
C GLY A 44 -8.84 7.52 -7.47
N SER A 45 -8.00 7.37 -8.50
CA SER A 45 -6.99 8.38 -8.86
C SER A 45 -7.57 9.76 -9.21
N ASN A 46 -8.81 9.80 -9.71
CA ASN A 46 -9.56 11.03 -10.00
C ASN A 46 -10.20 11.65 -8.75
N LEU A 47 -10.37 10.87 -7.68
CA LEU A 47 -11.06 11.26 -6.46
C LEU A 47 -10.10 11.53 -5.30
N TYR A 48 -8.82 11.16 -5.42
CA TYR A 48 -7.81 11.40 -4.38
C TYR A 48 -7.26 12.85 -4.47
N PRO A 49 -7.60 13.75 -3.52
CA PRO A 49 -7.12 15.13 -3.55
C PRO A 49 -5.70 15.30 -2.96
N GLY A 50 -5.08 14.21 -2.46
CA GLY A 50 -3.76 14.24 -1.81
C GLY A 50 -3.78 13.94 -0.31
N ASP A 51 -4.90 14.18 0.38
CA ASP A 51 -5.05 14.03 1.83
C ASP A 51 -5.79 12.75 2.28
N GLY A 52 -6.28 11.96 1.32
CA GLY A 52 -7.02 10.71 1.57
C GLY A 52 -8.44 10.88 2.12
N ALA A 53 -8.96 12.11 2.30
CA ALA A 53 -10.25 12.34 2.94
C ALA A 53 -11.46 11.90 2.08
N CYS A 54 -11.31 11.91 0.75
CA CYS A 54 -12.42 11.61 -0.17
C CYS A 54 -12.58 10.12 -0.51
N LEU A 55 -11.60 9.28 -0.17
CA LEU A 55 -11.63 7.84 -0.45
C LEU A 55 -11.75 7.05 0.87
N PRO A 56 -12.78 6.21 1.06
CA PRO A 56 -12.89 5.35 2.23
C PRO A 56 -11.90 4.17 2.12
N LEU A 57 -10.60 4.47 2.19
CA LEU A 57 -9.52 3.52 1.91
C LEU A 57 -9.54 2.31 2.85
N ASP A 58 -9.95 2.49 4.09
CA ASP A 58 -10.14 1.41 5.07
C ASP A 58 -11.18 0.39 4.59
N THR A 59 -12.32 0.88 4.13
CA THR A 59 -13.42 0.06 3.62
C THR A 59 -13.03 -0.63 2.32
N LEU A 60 -12.42 0.12 1.39
CA LEU A 60 -11.97 -0.39 0.09
C LEU A 60 -10.89 -1.48 0.24
N CYS A 61 -9.88 -1.21 1.07
CA CYS A 61 -8.79 -2.14 1.33
C CYS A 61 -9.33 -3.45 1.92
N LEU A 62 -10.10 -3.37 3.01
CA LEU A 62 -10.63 -4.57 3.66
C LEU A 62 -11.56 -5.38 2.75
N HIS A 63 -12.40 -4.71 1.95
CA HIS A 63 -13.31 -5.36 1.04
C HIS A 63 -12.56 -6.13 -0.07
N LEU A 64 -11.59 -5.48 -0.73
CA LEU A 64 -10.80 -6.11 -1.78
C LEU A 64 -9.94 -7.27 -1.24
N GLU A 65 -9.34 -7.11 -0.07
CA GLU A 65 -8.49 -8.17 0.52
C GLU A 65 -9.31 -9.40 0.92
N LYS A 66 -10.54 -9.21 1.40
CA LYS A 66 -11.48 -10.31 1.65
C LYS A 66 -11.89 -11.01 0.37
N ALA A 67 -12.32 -10.27 -0.65
CA ALA A 67 -12.71 -10.83 -1.93
C ALA A 67 -11.55 -11.58 -2.60
N ALA A 68 -10.35 -11.00 -2.53
CA ALA A 68 -9.14 -11.59 -3.06
C ALA A 68 -8.74 -12.88 -2.35
N LEU A 69 -8.85 -12.91 -1.01
CA LEU A 69 -8.65 -14.14 -0.25
C LEU A 69 -9.67 -15.21 -0.62
N GLU A 70 -10.96 -14.86 -0.68
CA GLU A 70 -12.05 -15.80 -1.00
C GLU A 70 -11.89 -16.42 -2.38
N ARG A 71 -11.58 -15.60 -3.39
CA ARG A 71 -11.38 -16.05 -4.78
C ARG A 71 -10.13 -16.91 -4.93
N LEU A 72 -9.05 -16.57 -4.21
CA LEU A 72 -7.84 -17.38 -4.18
C LEU A 72 -8.08 -18.73 -3.50
N THR A 73 -8.74 -18.76 -2.33
CA THR A 73 -8.96 -20.01 -1.58
C THR A 73 -9.98 -20.92 -2.25
N SER A 74 -10.95 -20.37 -2.97
CA SER A 74 -11.90 -21.14 -3.79
C SER A 74 -11.30 -21.63 -5.11
N GLY A 75 -10.12 -21.11 -5.51
CA GLY A 75 -9.48 -21.44 -6.78
C GLY A 75 -10.18 -20.87 -8.01
N VAL A 76 -11.14 -19.95 -7.82
CA VAL A 76 -11.90 -19.30 -8.91
C VAL A 76 -11.03 -18.31 -9.68
N GLU A 77 -10.08 -17.67 -9.00
CA GLU A 77 -9.21 -16.65 -9.59
C GLU A 77 -7.80 -16.76 -9.00
N LEU A 78 -6.79 -16.64 -9.86
CA LEU A 78 -5.39 -16.53 -9.43
C LEU A 78 -5.11 -15.08 -9.05
N VAL A 79 -5.33 -14.75 -7.77
CA VAL A 79 -5.10 -13.39 -7.26
C VAL A 79 -3.72 -13.29 -6.62
N GLY A 80 -2.89 -12.41 -7.16
CA GLY A 80 -1.55 -12.12 -6.65
C GLY A 80 -1.57 -11.34 -5.33
N ASP A 81 -0.43 -11.36 -4.65
CA ASP A 81 -0.19 -10.58 -3.42
C ASP A 81 -0.07 -9.07 -3.72
N GLU A 82 0.23 -8.72 -4.96
CA GLU A 82 0.51 -7.35 -5.42
C GLU A 82 -0.71 -6.63 -6.00
N ASP A 83 -1.76 -7.35 -6.40
CA ASP A 83 -2.89 -6.80 -7.16
C ASP A 83 -3.60 -5.68 -6.38
N VAL A 84 -4.01 -5.98 -5.15
CA VAL A 84 -4.75 -5.05 -4.29
C VAL A 84 -3.83 -3.91 -3.83
N ALA A 85 -2.62 -4.23 -3.38
CA ALA A 85 -1.64 -3.26 -2.91
C ALA A 85 -1.31 -2.21 -4.00
N ARG A 86 -1.00 -2.64 -5.22
CA ARG A 86 -0.73 -1.73 -6.34
C ARG A 86 -1.96 -0.96 -6.79
N ALA A 87 -3.16 -1.57 -6.71
CA ALA A 87 -4.40 -0.85 -7.00
C ALA A 87 -4.66 0.30 -6.04
N LEU A 88 -4.45 0.07 -4.73
CA LEU A 88 -4.57 1.10 -3.71
C LEU A 88 -3.51 2.20 -3.89
N LEU A 89 -2.25 1.83 -4.11
CA LEU A 89 -1.18 2.81 -4.38
C LEU A 89 -1.51 3.67 -5.61
N ALA A 90 -1.96 3.08 -6.71
CA ALA A 90 -2.35 3.82 -7.91
C ALA A 90 -3.58 4.71 -7.67
N ALA A 91 -4.58 4.25 -6.92
CA ALA A 91 -5.72 5.07 -6.53
C ALA A 91 -5.30 6.28 -5.67
N CYS A 92 -4.26 6.12 -4.86
CA CYS A 92 -3.65 7.17 -4.04
C CYS A 92 -2.49 7.90 -4.74
N ARG A 93 -2.33 7.79 -6.06
CA ARG A 93 -1.28 8.45 -6.85
C ARG A 93 0.14 8.21 -6.32
N GLY A 94 0.42 7.00 -5.83
CA GLY A 94 1.71 6.62 -5.27
C GLY A 94 1.96 7.13 -3.84
N ALA A 95 0.93 7.59 -3.13
CA ALA A 95 1.06 7.96 -1.72
C ALA A 95 1.18 6.70 -0.84
N HIS A 96 2.42 6.28 -0.57
CA HIS A 96 2.73 5.07 0.20
C HIS A 96 2.26 5.15 1.66
N GLU A 97 2.54 6.27 2.33
CA GLU A 97 2.26 6.44 3.76
C GLU A 97 0.74 6.38 4.09
N PRO A 98 -0.16 7.06 3.36
CA PRO A 98 -1.60 6.90 3.57
C PRO A 98 -2.07 5.46 3.40
N VAL A 99 -1.60 4.75 2.37
CA VAL A 99 -1.99 3.36 2.13
C VAL A 99 -1.46 2.46 3.26
N LEU A 100 -0.19 2.61 3.65
CA LEU A 100 0.41 1.84 4.74
C LEU A 100 -0.32 2.06 6.07
N ARG A 101 -0.72 3.30 6.37
CA ARG A 101 -1.49 3.65 7.57
C ARG A 101 -2.80 2.88 7.67
N ILE A 102 -3.48 2.64 6.54
CA ILE A 102 -4.71 1.86 6.50
C ILE A 102 -4.42 0.39 6.84
N TYR A 103 -3.38 -0.19 6.27
CA TYR A 103 -2.98 -1.55 6.62
C TYR A 103 -2.58 -1.66 8.11
N ASP A 104 -1.89 -0.65 8.65
CA ASP A 104 -1.58 -0.57 10.08
C ASP A 104 -2.82 -0.57 10.95
N GLN A 105 -3.83 0.22 10.60
CA GLN A 105 -5.10 0.25 11.33
C GLN A 105 -5.80 -1.11 11.26
N LEU A 106 -5.86 -1.74 10.09
CA LEU A 106 -6.49 -3.04 9.91
C LEU A 106 -5.76 -4.15 10.68
N LEU A 107 -4.43 -4.13 10.71
CA LEU A 107 -3.62 -5.10 11.45
C LEU A 107 -3.67 -4.86 12.98
N SER A 108 -3.75 -3.59 13.41
CA SER A 108 -3.83 -3.21 14.83
C SER A 108 -5.21 -3.48 15.45
N ASN A 109 -6.26 -3.53 14.62
CA ASN A 109 -7.64 -3.87 15.03
C ASN A 109 -7.81 -5.38 15.30
N GLY A 110 -6.85 -5.96 16.02
CA GLY A 110 -6.67 -7.39 16.28
C GLY A 110 -7.95 -8.19 16.64
N PRO A 111 -8.91 -7.68 17.42
CA PRO A 111 -10.11 -8.46 17.76
C PRO A 111 -11.15 -8.53 16.62
N ALA A 112 -11.16 -7.57 15.69
CA ALA A 112 -12.19 -7.43 14.68
C ALA A 112 -11.85 -8.12 13.35
N LEU A 113 -10.58 -8.47 13.14
CA LEU A 113 -10.14 -9.21 11.95
C LEU A 113 -10.11 -10.73 12.26
N PRO A 114 -11.10 -11.51 11.79
CA PRO A 114 -11.38 -12.83 12.36
C PRO A 114 -10.42 -13.95 11.94
N SER A 115 -9.74 -13.86 10.79
CA SER A 115 -8.93 -14.98 10.27
C SER A 115 -7.42 -14.69 10.22
N PRO A 116 -6.58 -15.63 10.70
CA PRO A 116 -5.12 -15.50 10.59
C PRO A 116 -4.65 -15.51 9.13
N THR A 117 -5.39 -16.16 8.24
CA THR A 117 -5.13 -16.16 6.79
C THR A 117 -5.34 -14.79 6.15
N LEU A 118 -6.36 -14.04 6.56
CA LEU A 118 -6.55 -12.66 6.10
C LEU A 118 -5.43 -11.77 6.62
N ARG A 119 -5.01 -11.92 7.88
CA ARG A 119 -3.84 -11.19 8.41
C ARG A 119 -2.58 -11.48 7.60
N LEU A 120 -2.32 -12.74 7.26
CA LEU A 120 -1.17 -13.10 6.42
C LEU A 120 -1.26 -12.45 5.04
N ARG A 121 -2.44 -12.43 4.43
CA ARG A 121 -2.65 -11.75 3.13
C ARG A 121 -2.38 -10.25 3.23
N LEU A 122 -2.91 -9.58 4.26
CA LEU A 122 -2.63 -8.16 4.51
C LEU A 122 -1.11 -7.91 4.65
N LEU A 123 -0.39 -8.79 5.37
CA LEU A 123 1.06 -8.68 5.53
C LEU A 123 1.82 -8.86 4.21
N ARG A 124 1.32 -9.71 3.29
CA ARG A 124 1.87 -9.85 1.94
C ARG A 124 1.69 -8.56 1.13
N SER A 125 0.50 -7.97 1.16
CA SER A 125 0.22 -6.68 0.53
C SER A 125 1.08 -5.55 1.12
N VAL A 126 1.28 -5.53 2.44
CA VAL A 126 2.18 -4.59 3.13
C VAL A 126 3.62 -4.74 2.66
N LEU A 127 4.12 -5.98 2.52
CA LEU A 127 5.46 -6.23 1.99
C LEU A 127 5.62 -5.65 0.58
N VAL A 128 4.61 -5.77 -0.28
CA VAL A 128 4.60 -5.14 -1.61
C VAL A 128 4.68 -3.62 -1.51
N ILE A 129 3.91 -3.00 -0.62
CA ILE A 129 3.92 -1.54 -0.41
C ILE A 129 5.30 -1.06 0.05
N LEU A 130 5.92 -1.74 1.01
CA LEU A 130 7.25 -1.37 1.49
C LEU A 130 8.33 -1.52 0.40
N ARG A 131 8.21 -2.54 -0.47
CA ARG A 131 9.11 -2.73 -1.62
C ARG A 131 8.98 -1.60 -2.63
N GLU A 132 7.74 -1.24 -3.00
CA GLU A 132 7.45 -0.11 -3.90
C GLU A 132 7.94 1.22 -3.30
N TRP A 133 7.76 1.41 -2.00
CA TRP A 133 8.23 2.61 -1.31
C TRP A 133 9.76 2.69 -1.30
N THR A 134 10.43 1.57 -0.99
CA THR A 134 11.89 1.46 -1.05
C THR A 134 12.42 1.79 -2.43
N MET A 135 11.83 1.22 -3.49
CA MET A 135 12.20 1.50 -4.87
C MET A 135 12.01 2.98 -5.22
N SER A 136 10.93 3.60 -4.76
CA SER A 136 10.69 5.04 -4.96
C SER A 136 11.74 5.92 -4.27
N VAL A 137 12.16 5.58 -3.05
CA VAL A 137 13.23 6.28 -2.33
C VAL A 137 14.57 6.13 -3.05
N LEU A 138 14.89 4.92 -3.53
CA LEU A 138 16.12 4.66 -4.29
C LEU A 138 16.12 5.40 -5.63
N ALA A 139 15.00 5.40 -6.36
CA ALA A 139 14.87 6.11 -7.64
C ALA A 139 15.07 7.64 -7.48
N ASN A 140 14.53 8.22 -6.40
CA ASN A 140 14.73 9.64 -6.08
C ASN A 140 16.21 9.97 -5.78
N ARG A 141 16.94 9.04 -5.15
CA ARG A 141 18.39 9.17 -4.91
C ARG A 141 19.21 9.07 -6.20
N THR A 142 18.81 8.25 -7.17
CA THR A 142 19.52 8.11 -8.45
C THR A 142 19.21 9.26 -9.43
N ALA A 143 17.99 9.78 -9.44
CA ALA A 143 17.63 10.91 -10.31
C ALA A 143 18.37 12.22 -9.92
N THR A 144 18.72 12.35 -8.64
CA THR A 144 19.52 13.46 -8.12
C THR A 144 21.02 13.34 -8.43
N THR A 145 21.54 12.15 -8.75
CA THR A 145 22.97 11.95 -9.11
C THR A 145 23.25 11.99 -10.60
N SER A 146 22.26 11.76 -11.48
CA SER A 146 22.45 11.74 -12.94
C SER A 146 22.23 13.08 -13.64
N SER A 147 21.77 14.13 -12.95
CA SER A 147 21.49 15.44 -13.54
C SER A 147 22.69 16.39 -13.42
N GLY A 148 23.75 16.09 -14.17
CA GLY A 148 24.70 17.12 -14.59
C GLY A 148 24.10 17.93 -15.74
N VAL A 149 24.08 19.27 -15.60
CA VAL A 149 23.79 20.28 -16.65
C VAL A 149 22.29 20.33 -17.05
N SER A 150 21.44 21.34 -16.84
CA SER A 150 21.56 22.79 -16.55
C SER A 150 20.19 23.39 -16.09
N TYR A 151 20.28 24.66 -15.68
CA TYR A 151 19.24 25.71 -15.52
C TYR A 151 18.79 26.02 -14.09
N ARG A 152 19.43 27.08 -13.58
CA ARG A 152 19.07 27.83 -12.38
C ARG A 152 17.67 28.42 -12.56
N PHE A 153 16.69 27.96 -11.79
CA PHE A 153 15.51 28.75 -11.47
C PHE A 153 14.95 28.33 -10.10
N SER A 154 15.20 29.20 -9.11
CA SER A 154 14.48 29.36 -7.83
C SER A 154 14.10 28.11 -7.04
N GLY A 155 14.93 27.76 -6.04
CA GLY A 155 14.55 26.88 -4.93
C GLY A 155 15.61 25.85 -4.57
N SER A 156 16.73 26.26 -3.98
CA SER A 156 17.72 25.36 -3.38
C SER A 156 17.18 24.70 -2.10
N LEU A 157 16.17 23.84 -2.20
CA LEU A 157 15.99 22.79 -1.20
C LEU A 157 17.21 21.88 -1.36
N SER A 158 18.15 21.99 -0.40
CA SER A 158 19.50 21.47 -0.57
C SER A 158 19.46 19.97 -0.82
N LEU A 159 20.33 19.49 -1.70
CA LEU A 159 20.55 18.06 -1.95
C LEU A 159 20.74 17.29 -0.63
N GLU A 160 21.36 17.94 0.35
CA GLU A 160 21.51 17.45 1.72
C GLU A 160 20.17 17.27 2.45
N GLN A 161 19.24 18.22 2.34
CA GLN A 161 17.90 18.11 2.92
C GLN A 161 17.09 16.96 2.28
N THR A 162 17.21 16.75 0.96
CA THR A 162 16.56 15.62 0.30
C THR A 162 17.16 14.27 0.71
N ASN A 163 18.48 14.20 0.93
CA ASN A 163 19.15 13.00 1.41
C ASN A 163 18.78 12.67 2.86
N ILE A 164 18.69 13.68 3.74
CA ILE A 164 18.22 13.53 5.12
C ILE A 164 16.77 13.05 5.16
N LEU A 165 15.89 13.63 4.34
CA LEU A 165 14.49 13.19 4.23
C LEU A 165 14.39 11.75 3.73
N ASN A 166 15.14 11.40 2.68
CA ASN A 166 15.17 10.04 2.15
C ASN A 166 15.73 9.04 3.17
N GLN A 167 16.72 9.44 3.98
CA GLN A 167 17.22 8.59 5.06
C GLN A 167 16.17 8.39 6.15
N GLY A 168 15.49 9.44 6.58
CA GLY A 168 14.40 9.33 7.55
C GLY A 168 13.24 8.45 7.06
N ILE A 169 12.95 8.47 5.75
CA ILE A 169 11.97 7.55 5.14
C ILE A 169 12.49 6.11 5.15
N SER A 170 13.74 5.87 4.77
CA SER A 170 14.36 4.53 4.84
C SER A 170 14.33 3.96 6.26
N ASP A 171 14.63 4.76 7.27
CA ASP A 171 14.59 4.35 8.68
C ASP A 171 13.16 4.00 9.13
N LYS A 172 12.16 4.76 8.68
CA LYS A 172 10.73 4.43 8.89
C LYS A 172 10.36 3.11 8.24
N ILE A 173 10.77 2.87 6.99
CA ILE A 173 10.49 1.62 6.28
C ILE A 173 11.13 0.44 7.01
N ALA A 174 12.39 0.57 7.45
CA ALA A 174 13.10 -0.47 8.19
C ALA A 174 12.43 -0.77 9.55
N SER A 175 12.02 0.27 10.28
CA SER A 175 11.27 0.13 11.53
C SER A 175 9.92 -0.56 11.32
N ALA A 176 9.19 -0.21 10.26
CA ALA A 176 7.93 -0.85 9.89
C ALA A 176 8.14 -2.34 9.53
N ALA A 177 9.16 -2.67 8.73
CA ALA A 177 9.49 -4.04 8.37
C ALA A 177 9.77 -4.91 9.61
N ASN A 178 10.53 -4.40 10.58
CA ASN A 178 10.79 -5.07 11.86
C ASN A 178 9.52 -5.37 12.66
N ARG A 179 8.62 -4.39 12.74
CA ARG A 179 7.32 -4.57 13.39
C ARG A 179 6.50 -5.66 12.71
N TYR A 180 6.42 -5.66 11.38
CA TYR A 180 5.66 -6.67 10.64
C TYR A 180 6.29 -8.07 10.70
N MET A 181 7.61 -8.19 10.77
CA MET A 181 8.28 -9.47 11.04
C MET A 181 7.80 -10.10 12.35
N THR A 182 7.61 -9.28 13.38
CA THR A 182 7.07 -9.72 14.67
C THR A 182 5.61 -10.16 14.53
N GLU A 183 4.80 -9.43 13.78
CA GLU A 183 3.41 -9.80 13.50
C GLU A 183 3.29 -11.12 12.71
N VAL A 184 4.13 -11.34 11.69
CA VAL A 184 4.19 -12.60 10.93
C VAL A 184 4.51 -13.78 11.85
N ARG A 185 5.48 -13.63 12.77
CA ARG A 185 5.86 -14.67 13.73
C ARG A 185 4.76 -15.01 14.74
N ARG A 186 3.87 -14.05 15.05
CA ARG A 186 2.75 -14.24 15.98
C ARG A 186 1.56 -14.95 15.36
N LEU A 187 1.52 -15.13 14.05
CA LEU A 187 0.40 -15.78 13.38
C LEU A 187 0.36 -17.29 13.70
N PRO A 188 -0.80 -17.84 14.10
CA PRO A 188 -0.98 -19.27 14.34
C PRO A 188 -1.19 -20.02 13.01
N LEU A 189 -0.21 -19.95 12.10
CA LEU A 189 -0.23 -20.59 10.79
C LEU A 189 0.99 -21.49 10.58
N GLN A 190 0.94 -22.36 9.57
CA GLN A 190 2.07 -23.21 9.22
C GLN A 190 3.26 -22.38 8.76
N GLN A 191 4.46 -22.77 9.22
CA GLN A 191 5.71 -22.06 8.89
C GLN A 191 5.96 -21.98 7.38
N SER A 192 5.56 -22.99 6.61
CA SER A 192 5.65 -22.99 5.14
C SER A 192 4.95 -21.79 4.48
N GLN A 193 3.90 -21.26 5.11
CA GLN A 193 3.10 -20.14 4.60
C GLN A 193 3.63 -18.78 5.05
N THR A 194 4.20 -18.70 6.25
CA THR A 194 4.66 -17.47 6.89
C THR A 194 6.13 -17.16 6.61
N GLU A 195 6.97 -18.18 6.46
CA GLU A 195 8.40 -18.06 6.15
C GLU A 195 8.73 -17.20 4.93
N PRO A 196 8.07 -17.34 3.75
CA PRO A 196 8.39 -16.48 2.60
C PRO A 196 8.08 -15.00 2.86
N VAL A 197 7.04 -14.72 3.66
CA VAL A 197 6.66 -13.35 4.03
C VAL A 197 7.66 -12.76 5.03
N TYR A 198 8.01 -13.54 6.05
CA TYR A 198 9.04 -13.17 7.02
C TYR A 198 10.38 -12.88 6.34
N ARG A 199 10.84 -13.78 5.48
CA ARG A 199 12.07 -13.61 4.69
C ARG A 199 12.00 -12.36 3.82
N GLY A 200 10.87 -12.10 3.17
CA GLY A 200 10.69 -10.92 2.34
C GLY A 200 10.86 -9.61 3.11
N PHE A 201 10.36 -9.51 4.34
CA PHE A 201 10.58 -8.34 5.21
C PHE A 201 12.04 -8.23 5.65
N ARG A 202 12.68 -9.35 5.98
CA ARG A 202 14.10 -9.40 6.35
C ARG A 202 15.01 -8.91 5.22
N GLU A 203 14.80 -9.42 4.00
CA GLU A 203 15.55 -8.99 2.82
C GLU A 203 15.37 -7.48 2.54
N LEU A 204 14.18 -6.94 2.81
CA LEU A 204 13.91 -5.52 2.65
C LEU A 204 14.66 -4.67 3.68
N GLU A 205 14.67 -5.10 4.94
CA GLU A 205 15.46 -4.46 5.99
C GLU A 205 16.96 -4.50 5.67
N GLU A 206 17.48 -5.67 5.27
CA GLU A 206 18.89 -5.86 4.90
C GLU A 206 19.28 -4.94 3.73
N LYS A 207 18.41 -4.78 2.72
CA LYS A 207 18.64 -3.85 1.59
C LYS A 207 18.71 -2.39 2.00
N LEU A 208 17.99 -1.99 3.06
CA LEU A 208 18.00 -0.62 3.56
C LEU A 208 19.19 -0.35 4.49
N LEU A 209 19.61 -1.37 5.25
CA LEU A 209 20.78 -1.32 6.14
C LEU A 209 22.10 -1.45 5.40
N THR A 210 22.12 -2.19 4.28
CA THR A 210 23.32 -2.31 3.45
C THR A 210 23.41 -1.08 2.57
N PRO A 211 24.37 -0.15 2.77
CA PRO A 211 24.61 0.91 1.81
C PRO A 211 25.14 0.23 0.54
N SER A 212 24.26 -0.04 -0.42
CA SER A 212 24.66 -0.65 -1.68
C SER A 212 25.57 0.31 -2.43
N PHE A 213 26.87 0.05 -2.29
CA PHE A 213 27.91 0.10 -3.31
C PHE A 213 28.09 1.40 -4.08
N ARG A 214 29.21 2.07 -3.81
CA ARG A 214 29.81 3.07 -4.70
C ARG A 214 30.00 2.46 -6.09
N PRO A 215 29.64 3.14 -7.19
CA PRO A 215 30.12 2.73 -8.50
C PRO A 215 31.64 2.89 -8.53
N PHE A 216 32.34 1.85 -8.97
CA PHE A 216 33.71 1.94 -9.48
C PHE A 216 33.69 2.49 -10.90
#